data_AF-A0A328C4C3-F1
#
_entry.id   AF-A0A328C4C3-F1
#
_cell.length_a   1.000
_cell.length_b   1.000
_cell.length_c   1.000
_cell.angle_alpha   90.00
_cell.angle_beta   90.00
_cell.angle_gamma   90.00
#
_symmetry.space_group_name_H-M   'P 1'
#
loop_
_entity.id
_entity.type
_entity.pdbx_description
1 polymer ?
#
loop_
_entity_poly.entity_id
_entity_poly.type
_entity_poly.pdbx_seq_one_letter_code
_entity_poly.pdbx_strand_id
1 'polypeptide(L)'
;MPIFQMIANKLTERRFGKLTQEQNEALIETLVATKVIDGKIMPEEERELVEAIGMLKWQGAFEADTFVQNAVAGARSLEPTPAVLAELFGALGARLGDDWLREEAYYLSSLVALSDQEVHEDERVLLQQMVQSFGISAEKQSLIIRKITREEAF
;
A
#
# COMPACT_ATOMS: atom_id res chain seq x y z
N MET A 1 6.73 -10.31 -13.54
CA MET A 1 5.72 -10.93 -12.65
C MET A 1 4.74 -9.83 -12.25
N PRO A 2 3.42 -10.07 -12.21
CA PRO A 2 2.46 -9.05 -11.77
C PRO A 2 2.79 -8.59 -10.34
N ILE A 3 2.77 -7.27 -10.11
CA ILE A 3 3.20 -6.67 -8.84
C ILE A 3 2.36 -7.15 -7.66
N PHE A 4 1.06 -7.32 -7.85
CA PHE A 4 0.15 -7.82 -6.82
C PHE A 4 0.34 -9.31 -6.54
N GLN A 5 0.85 -10.10 -7.49
CA GLN A 5 1.25 -11.48 -7.21
C GLN A 5 2.49 -11.54 -6.29
N MET A 6 3.43 -10.61 -6.45
CA MET A 6 4.56 -10.49 -5.53
C MET A 6 4.10 -10.04 -4.14
N ILE A 7 3.16 -9.10 -4.07
CA ILE A 7 2.53 -8.66 -2.81
C ILE A 7 1.83 -9.85 -2.15
N ALA A 8 0.99 -10.60 -2.88
CA ALA A 8 0.31 -11.79 -2.38
C ALA A 8 1.28 -12.78 -1.74
N ASN A 9 2.40 -13.07 -2.41
CA ASN A 9 3.45 -13.94 -1.87
C ASN A 9 4.02 -13.41 -0.56
N LYS A 10 4.27 -12.10 -0.43
CA LYS A 10 4.73 -11.48 0.83
C LYS A 10 3.69 -11.56 1.93
N LEU A 11 2.41 -11.36 1.60
CA LEU A 11 1.31 -11.44 2.57
C LEU A 11 1.13 -12.87 3.14
N THR A 12 1.70 -13.91 2.51
CA THR A 12 1.74 -15.26 3.08
C THR A 12 2.76 -15.43 4.22
N GLU A 13 3.67 -14.46 4.43
CA GLU A 13 4.67 -14.56 5.50
C GLU A 13 3.98 -14.61 6.88
N ARG A 14 4.50 -15.45 7.79
CA ARG A 14 3.90 -15.71 9.11
C ARG A 14 3.59 -14.46 9.95
N ARG A 15 4.30 -13.36 9.70
CA ARG A 15 4.09 -12.09 10.41
C ARG A 15 2.76 -11.42 10.04
N PHE A 16 2.33 -11.51 8.78
CA PHE A 16 1.04 -10.97 8.32
C PHE A 16 -0.15 -11.76 8.86
N GLY A 17 0.03 -13.07 9.09
CA GLY A 17 -1.00 -13.92 9.69
C GLY A 17 -1.34 -13.60 11.18
N LYS A 18 -0.67 -12.62 11.79
CA LYS A 18 -0.91 -12.12 13.15
C LYS A 18 -1.54 -10.72 13.18
N LEU A 19 -1.72 -10.09 12.03
CA LEU A 19 -2.31 -8.76 11.95
C LEU A 19 -3.76 -8.81 12.44
N THR A 20 -4.15 -7.74 13.12
CA THR A 20 -5.56 -7.48 13.41
C THR A 20 -6.30 -7.16 12.11
N GLN A 21 -7.63 -7.29 12.13
CA GLN A 21 -8.44 -6.93 10.97
C GLN A 21 -8.27 -5.44 10.61
N GLU A 22 -8.21 -4.56 11.60
CA GLU A 22 -7.98 -3.12 11.38
C GLU A 22 -6.64 -2.83 10.70
N GLN A 23 -5.58 -3.57 11.07
CA GLN A 23 -4.28 -3.47 10.43
C GLN A 23 -4.28 -4.01 9.00
N ASN A 24 -5.00 -5.10 8.73
CA ASN A 24 -5.17 -5.62 7.37
C ASN A 24 -5.89 -4.59 6.50
N GLU A 25 -6.98 -4.02 6.99
CA GLU A 25 -7.75 -2.98 6.30
C GLU A 25 -6.89 -1.77 6.00
N ALA A 26 -6.15 -1.25 6.99
CA ALA A 26 -5.28 -0.09 6.80
C ALA A 26 -4.15 -0.36 5.79
N LEU A 27 -3.58 -1.59 5.79
CA LEU A 27 -2.57 -1.99 4.82
C LEU A 27 -3.14 -1.98 3.40
N ILE A 28 -4.34 -2.56 3.22
CA ILE A 28 -5.01 -2.63 1.93
C ILE A 28 -5.39 -1.24 1.43
N GLU A 29 -6.00 -0.41 2.27
CA GLU A 29 -6.35 0.97 1.92
C GLU A 29 -5.11 1.78 1.54
N THR A 30 -3.97 1.52 2.18
CA THR A 30 -2.70 2.14 1.80
C THR A 30 -2.30 1.74 0.37
N LEU A 31 -2.35 0.45 0.03
CA LEU A 31 -2.02 -0.03 -1.32
C LEU A 31 -2.98 0.50 -2.39
N VAL A 32 -4.28 0.50 -2.08
CA VAL A 32 -5.32 1.03 -2.97
C VAL A 32 -5.11 2.53 -3.20
N ALA A 33 -4.89 3.30 -2.14
CA ALA A 33 -4.64 4.74 -2.24
C ALA A 33 -3.43 5.01 -3.13
N THR A 34 -2.31 4.30 -2.92
CA THR A 34 -1.12 4.40 -3.78
C THR A 34 -1.47 4.20 -5.25
N LYS A 35 -2.15 3.10 -5.61
CA LYS A 35 -2.42 2.79 -7.03
C LYS A 35 -3.48 3.68 -7.67
N VAL A 36 -4.48 4.12 -6.89
CA VAL A 36 -5.56 4.95 -7.42
C VAL A 36 -5.08 6.39 -7.65
N ILE A 37 -4.29 6.94 -6.72
CA ILE A 37 -3.77 8.30 -6.83
C ILE A 37 -2.73 8.39 -7.96
N ASP A 38 -2.01 7.31 -8.22
CA ASP A 38 -1.04 7.17 -9.31
C ASP A 38 -1.66 7.18 -10.73
N GLY A 39 -2.99 7.15 -10.85
CA GLY A 39 -3.66 7.53 -12.10
C GLY A 39 -4.50 6.47 -12.79
N LYS A 40 -4.63 5.27 -12.20
CA LYS A 40 -5.82 4.39 -12.18
C LYS A 40 -5.41 2.97 -11.80
N ILE A 41 -6.17 2.35 -10.91
CA ILE A 41 -6.20 0.89 -10.78
C ILE A 41 -7.00 0.29 -11.95
N MET A 42 -6.38 -0.62 -12.70
CA MET A 42 -7.06 -1.39 -13.74
C MET A 42 -7.92 -2.51 -13.12
N PRO A 43 -9.02 -2.95 -13.75
CA PRO A 43 -9.86 -4.03 -13.22
C PRO A 43 -9.10 -5.34 -12.93
N GLU A 44 -8.07 -5.63 -13.73
CA GLU A 44 -7.20 -6.79 -13.53
C GLU A 44 -6.38 -6.66 -12.23
N GLU A 45 -5.83 -5.49 -11.96
CA GLU A 45 -5.06 -5.20 -10.74
C GLU A 45 -5.95 -5.22 -9.49
N GLU A 46 -7.19 -4.76 -9.62
CA GLU A 46 -8.19 -4.86 -8.55
C GLU A 46 -8.46 -6.33 -8.18
N ARG A 47 -8.63 -7.20 -9.19
CA ARG A 47 -8.78 -8.64 -8.96
C ARG A 47 -7.53 -9.24 -8.32
N GLU A 48 -6.34 -8.92 -8.80
CA GLU A 48 -5.09 -9.42 -8.22
C GLU A 48 -4.90 -8.98 -6.77
N LEU A 49 -5.31 -7.75 -6.43
CA LEU A 49 -5.30 -7.26 -5.05
C LEU A 49 -6.29 -8.02 -4.17
N VAL A 50 -7.52 -8.27 -4.65
CA VAL A 50 -8.51 -9.10 -3.94
C VAL A 50 -7.98 -10.52 -3.69
N GLU A 51 -7.34 -11.13 -4.68
CA GLU A 51 -6.70 -12.44 -4.54
C GLU A 51 -5.55 -12.42 -3.52
N ALA A 52 -4.74 -11.35 -3.51
CA ALA A 52 -3.68 -11.14 -2.53
C ALA A 52 -4.25 -11.03 -1.09
N ILE A 53 -5.38 -10.37 -0.94
CA ILE A 53 -6.08 -10.23 0.36
C ILE A 53 -6.69 -11.55 0.81
N GLY A 54 -7.13 -12.41 -0.11
CA GLY A 54 -7.58 -13.76 0.21
C GLY A 54 -6.53 -14.61 0.93
N MET A 55 -5.26 -14.23 0.87
CA MET A 55 -4.16 -14.87 1.61
C MET A 55 -4.05 -14.39 3.07
N LEU A 56 -4.66 -13.26 3.42
CA LEU A 56 -4.79 -12.78 4.79
C LEU A 56 -5.94 -13.50 5.49
N LYS A 57 -5.87 -13.60 6.82
CA LYS A 57 -6.99 -14.08 7.64
C LYS A 57 -8.07 -13.00 7.73
N TRP A 58 -8.78 -12.78 6.64
CA TRP A 58 -9.82 -11.77 6.54
C TRP A 58 -10.98 -12.07 7.49
N GLN A 59 -11.31 -11.12 8.36
CA GLN A 59 -12.42 -11.19 9.32
C GLN A 59 -13.19 -9.86 9.33
N GLY A 60 -13.21 -9.15 8.20
CA GLY A 60 -13.87 -7.86 8.05
C GLY A 60 -15.39 -7.97 8.13
N ALA A 61 -16.04 -6.84 8.39
CA ALA A 61 -17.51 -6.75 8.37
C ALA A 61 -18.08 -6.98 6.95
N PHE A 62 -17.26 -6.72 5.93
CA PHE A 62 -17.56 -6.95 4.52
C PHE A 62 -16.68 -8.06 3.98
N GLU A 63 -17.12 -8.71 2.90
CA GLU A 63 -16.25 -9.56 2.09
C GLU A 63 -15.07 -8.76 1.54
N ALA A 64 -13.92 -9.40 1.36
CA ALA A 64 -12.67 -8.74 0.94
C ALA A 64 -12.84 -7.96 -0.37
N ASP A 65 -13.55 -8.52 -1.35
CA ASP A 65 -13.87 -7.87 -2.63
C ASP A 65 -14.68 -6.57 -2.42
N THR A 66 -15.73 -6.62 -1.60
CA THR A 66 -16.55 -5.45 -1.28
C THR A 66 -15.74 -4.38 -0.55
N PHE A 67 -14.83 -4.77 0.34
CA PHE A 67 -13.94 -3.83 1.01
C PHE A 67 -12.99 -3.13 0.02
N VAL A 68 -12.36 -3.88 -0.89
CA VAL A 68 -11.48 -3.31 -1.92
C VAL A 68 -12.24 -2.34 -2.81
N GLN A 69 -13.44 -2.71 -3.28
CA GLN A 69 -14.28 -1.83 -4.09
C GLN A 69 -14.61 -0.52 -3.37
N ASN A 70 -14.94 -0.60 -2.07
CA ASN A 70 -15.20 0.57 -1.24
C ASN A 70 -13.94 1.44 -1.06
N ALA A 71 -12.78 0.82 -0.82
CA ALA A 71 -11.51 1.52 -0.71
C ALA A 71 -11.14 2.22 -2.03
N VAL A 72 -11.34 1.56 -3.17
CA VAL A 72 -11.10 2.13 -4.50
C VAL A 72 -12.04 3.31 -4.76
N ALA A 73 -13.34 3.17 -4.46
CA ALA A 73 -14.30 4.25 -4.59
C ALA A 73 -13.95 5.44 -3.69
N GLY A 74 -13.56 5.17 -2.45
CA GLY A 74 -13.07 6.17 -1.50
C GLY A 74 -11.86 6.92 -2.06
N ALA A 75 -10.81 6.20 -2.45
CA ALA A 75 -9.59 6.79 -3.00
C ALA A 75 -9.86 7.61 -4.29
N ARG A 76 -10.75 7.14 -5.17
CA ARG A 76 -11.14 7.87 -6.41
C ARG A 76 -11.90 9.17 -6.12
N SER A 77 -12.57 9.25 -4.98
CA SER A 77 -13.31 10.46 -4.57
C SER A 77 -12.41 11.53 -3.95
N LEU A 78 -11.16 11.19 -3.61
CA LEU A 78 -10.20 12.12 -3.04
C LEU A 78 -9.58 13.00 -4.12
N GLU A 79 -9.50 14.30 -3.84
CA GLU A 79 -8.63 15.20 -4.56
C GLU A 79 -7.23 15.10 -3.93
N PRO A 80 -6.19 14.62 -4.66
CA PRO A 80 -4.89 14.25 -4.09
C PRO A 80 -4.02 15.48 -3.79
N THR A 81 -4.54 16.40 -2.97
CA THR A 81 -3.77 17.53 -2.47
C THR A 81 -2.84 17.08 -1.33
N PRO A 82 -1.68 17.74 -1.12
CA PRO A 82 -0.76 17.35 -0.05
C PRO A 82 -1.41 17.29 1.35
N ALA A 83 -2.37 18.18 1.64
CA ALA A 83 -3.10 18.18 2.91
C ALA A 83 -4.00 16.95 3.07
N VAL A 84 -4.75 16.59 2.03
CA VAL A 84 -5.62 15.40 2.02
C VAL A 84 -4.79 14.12 2.13
N LEU A 85 -3.66 14.05 1.43
CA LEU A 85 -2.74 12.92 1.50
C LEU A 85 -2.13 12.77 2.89
N ALA A 86 -1.72 13.87 3.52
CA ALA A 86 -1.18 13.86 4.88
C ALA A 86 -2.22 13.39 5.90
N GLU A 87 -3.49 13.82 5.76
CA GLU A 87 -4.58 13.36 6.63
C GLU A 87 -4.87 11.87 6.43
N LEU A 88 -4.98 11.42 5.17
CA LEU A 88 -5.20 10.03 4.81
C LEU A 88 -4.10 9.13 5.36
N PHE A 89 -2.84 9.40 5.04
CA PHE A 89 -1.73 8.57 5.50
C PHE A 89 -1.45 8.73 6.99
N GLY A 90 -1.82 9.85 7.61
CA GLY A 90 -1.81 9.99 9.06
C GLY A 90 -2.80 9.03 9.74
N ALA A 91 -4.04 8.97 9.24
CA ALA A 91 -5.07 8.07 9.74
C ALA A 91 -4.70 6.59 9.50
N LEU A 92 -4.21 6.26 8.30
CA LEU A 92 -3.74 4.91 7.99
C LEU A 92 -2.52 4.52 8.84
N GLY A 93 -1.56 5.42 9.02
CA GLY A 93 -0.39 5.20 9.87
C GLY A 93 -0.75 4.92 11.33
N ALA A 94 -1.79 5.60 11.85
CA ALA A 94 -2.31 5.33 13.18
C ALA A 94 -2.90 3.91 13.29
N ARG A 95 -3.69 3.48 12.30
CA ARG A 95 -4.34 2.15 12.26
C ARG A 95 -3.36 1.00 12.02
N LEU A 96 -2.28 1.23 11.26
CA LEU A 96 -1.18 0.26 11.14
C LEU A 96 -0.51 0.02 12.50
N GLY A 97 -0.36 1.08 13.30
CA GLY A 97 0.11 1.04 14.69
C GLY A 97 1.60 0.73 14.84
N ASP A 98 2.03 -0.44 14.39
CA ASP A 98 3.39 -0.94 14.53
C ASP A 98 4.36 -0.32 13.52
N ASP A 99 5.55 0.09 13.99
CA ASP A 99 6.59 0.67 13.14
C ASP A 99 7.00 -0.25 11.99
N TRP A 100 7.17 -1.55 12.26
CA TRP A 100 7.53 -2.53 11.23
C TRP A 100 6.45 -2.63 10.15
N LEU A 101 5.17 -2.49 10.51
CA LEU A 101 4.06 -2.61 9.57
C LEU A 101 3.92 -1.34 8.73
N ARG A 102 4.17 -0.17 9.32
CA ARG A 102 4.28 1.10 8.58
C ARG A 102 5.40 1.08 7.55
N GLU A 103 6.57 0.56 7.93
CA GLU A 103 7.69 0.37 7.01
C GLU A 103 7.35 -0.60 5.89
N GLU A 104 6.69 -1.70 6.21
CA GLU A 104 6.29 -2.70 5.23
C GLU A 104 5.21 -2.14 4.29
N ALA A 105 4.22 -1.41 4.80
CA ALA A 105 3.21 -0.73 3.99
C ALA A 105 3.86 0.26 3.02
N TYR A 106 4.84 1.06 3.48
CA TYR A 106 5.61 1.94 2.60
C TYR A 106 6.43 1.17 1.56
N TYR A 107 7.07 0.07 1.93
CA TYR A 107 7.82 -0.76 0.98
C TYR A 107 6.91 -1.37 -0.10
N LEU A 108 5.75 -1.91 0.28
CA LEU A 108 4.80 -2.47 -0.67
C LEU A 108 4.19 -1.38 -1.57
N SER A 109 3.83 -0.22 -1.02
CA SER A 109 3.37 0.93 -1.82
C SER A 109 4.45 1.46 -2.76
N SER A 110 5.71 1.49 -2.32
CA SER A 110 6.82 1.87 -3.20
C SER A 110 7.00 0.87 -4.34
N LEU A 111 6.82 -0.43 -4.09
CA LEU A 111 6.83 -1.44 -5.15
C LEU A 111 5.69 -1.24 -6.15
N VAL A 112 4.50 -0.88 -5.67
CA VAL A 112 3.33 -0.60 -6.53
C VAL A 112 3.55 0.65 -7.37
N ALA A 113 4.02 1.74 -6.76
CA ALA A 113 4.25 3.00 -7.46
C ALA A 113 5.42 2.91 -8.45
N LEU A 114 6.44 2.10 -8.17
CA LEU A 114 7.63 2.02 -9.02
C LEU A 114 7.52 0.94 -10.12
N SER A 115 6.44 0.16 -10.16
CA SER A 115 6.33 -1.00 -11.06
C SER A 115 6.39 -0.66 -12.54
N ASP A 116 5.97 0.57 -12.89
CA ASP A 116 5.80 0.99 -14.28
C ASP A 116 7.06 1.71 -14.83
N GLN A 117 8.18 1.63 -14.09
CA GLN A 117 9.53 2.12 -14.42
C GLN A 117 9.67 3.64 -14.67
N GLU A 118 8.58 4.40 -14.70
CA GLU A 118 8.59 5.85 -14.76
C GLU A 118 8.07 6.44 -13.45
N VAL A 119 8.97 7.07 -12.68
CA VAL A 119 8.56 7.71 -11.43
C VAL A 119 7.98 9.08 -11.73
N HIS A 120 6.65 9.21 -11.69
CA HIS A 120 5.95 10.47 -11.88
C HIS A 120 6.09 11.40 -10.67
N GLU A 121 5.88 12.71 -10.87
CA GLU A 121 6.00 13.70 -9.79
C GLU A 121 4.97 13.45 -8.68
N ASP A 122 3.77 13.02 -9.05
CA ASP A 122 2.67 12.71 -8.13
C ASP A 122 3.00 11.52 -7.21
N GLU A 123 3.64 10.48 -7.73
CA GLU A 123 4.12 9.34 -6.94
C GLU A 123 5.20 9.76 -5.93
N ARG A 124 6.11 10.66 -6.32
CA ARG A 124 7.14 11.17 -5.41
C ARG A 124 6.51 11.94 -4.27
N VAL A 125 5.52 12.78 -4.57
CA VAL A 125 4.75 13.51 -3.56
C VAL A 125 4.04 12.53 -2.64
N LEU A 126 3.37 11.52 -3.19
CA LEU A 126 2.66 10.49 -2.43
C LEU A 126 3.61 9.73 -1.48
N LEU A 127 4.71 9.19 -2.00
CA LEU A 127 5.70 8.46 -1.20
C LEU A 127 6.34 9.35 -0.13
N GLN A 128 6.57 10.63 -0.43
CA GLN A 128 7.08 11.58 0.56
C GLN A 128 6.06 11.83 1.68
N GLN A 129 4.77 11.94 1.37
CA GLN A 129 3.72 12.07 2.37
C GLN A 129 3.59 10.81 3.23
N MET A 130 3.75 9.62 2.65
CA MET A 130 3.79 8.37 3.40
C MET A 130 4.96 8.35 4.38
N VAL A 131 6.18 8.70 3.94
CA VAL A 131 7.37 8.74 4.82
C VAL A 131 7.16 9.67 6.01
N GLN A 132 6.58 10.85 5.77
CA GLN A 132 6.29 11.82 6.83
C GLN A 132 5.22 11.29 7.79
N SER A 133 4.11 10.78 7.26
CA SER A 133 2.96 10.33 8.07
C SER A 133 3.23 9.04 8.84
N PHE A 134 4.04 8.15 8.28
CA PHE A 134 4.42 6.88 8.89
C PHE A 134 5.62 7.01 9.82
N GLY A 135 6.27 8.18 9.87
CA GLY A 135 7.43 8.43 10.73
C GLY A 135 8.67 7.63 10.30
N ILE A 136 8.83 7.37 9.00
CA ILE A 136 9.95 6.57 8.47
C ILE A 136 11.21 7.43 8.45
N SER A 137 12.29 6.95 9.06
CA SER A 137 13.58 7.66 9.06
C SER A 137 14.21 7.64 7.67
N ALA A 138 15.00 8.68 7.34
CA ALA A 138 15.71 8.76 6.06
C ALA A 138 16.65 7.57 5.81
N GLU A 139 17.22 6.99 6.87
CA GLU A 139 18.03 5.77 6.80
C GLU A 139 17.19 4.57 6.34
N LYS A 140 16.02 4.35 6.97
CA LYS A 140 15.10 3.26 6.61
C LYS A 140 14.54 3.45 5.20
N GLN A 141 14.16 4.67 4.85
CA GLN A 141 13.73 5.02 3.49
C GLN A 141 14.80 4.64 2.46
N SER A 142 16.07 4.99 2.73
CA SER A 142 17.19 4.67 1.84
C SER A 142 17.43 3.15 1.70
N LEU A 143 17.27 2.39 2.80
CA LEU A 143 17.37 0.92 2.78
C LEU A 143 16.26 0.29 1.94
N ILE A 144 15.03 0.79 2.09
CA ILE A 144 13.85 0.33 1.35
C ILE A 144 14.03 0.59 -0.15
N ILE A 145 14.42 1.80 -0.54
CA ILE A 145 14.67 2.14 -1.95
C ILE A 145 15.78 1.26 -2.54
N ARG A 146 16.90 1.08 -1.82
CA ARG A 146 17.99 0.19 -2.28
C ARG A 146 17.55 -1.26 -2.44
N LYS A 147 16.65 -1.74 -1.58
CA LYS A 147 16.09 -3.10 -1.67
C LYS A 147 15.26 -3.25 -2.95
N ILE A 148 14.38 -2.28 -3.22
CA ILE A 148 13.54 -2.27 -4.42
C ILE A 148 14.38 -2.26 -5.69
N THR A 149 15.35 -1.35 -5.79
CA THR A 149 16.25 -1.28 -6.97
C THR A 149 17.02 -2.58 -7.22
N ARG A 150 17.29 -3.39 -6.18
CA ARG A 150 17.92 -4.71 -6.34
C ARG A 150 16.94 -5.79 -6.78
N GLU A 151 15.69 -5.72 -6.35
CA GLU A 151 14.65 -6.69 -6.70
C GLU A 151 14.15 -6.49 -8.14
N GLU A 152 14.18 -5.26 -8.67
CA GLU A 152 13.84 -4.96 -10.08
C GLU A 152 14.95 -5.26 -11.09
N ALA A 153 16.19 -5.49 -10.61
CA ALA A 153 17.33 -5.83 -11.46
C ALA A 153 17.39 -7.33 -11.86
N PHE A 154 16.35 -8.10 -11.55
CA PHE A 154 16.20 -9.54 -11.82
C PHE A 154 14.91 -9.83 -12.58
#